data_AF-A0A4W3JAH5-F1
#
_entry.id   AF-A0A4W3JAH5-F1
#
_cell.length_a   1.000
_cell.length_b   1.000
_cell.length_c   1.000
_cell.angle_alpha   90.00
_cell.angle_beta   90.00
_cell.angle_gamma   90.00
#
_symmetry.space_group_name_H-M   'P 1'
#
loop_
_entity.id
_entity.type
_entity.pdbx_description
1 polymer ?
#
loop_
_entity_poly.entity_id
_entity_poly.type
_entity_poly.pdbx_seq_one_letter_code
_entity_poly.pdbx_strand_id
1 'polypeptide(L)'
;MVKLSIKRLELSEVRTKLELLQRQLTQKLTEKNLLEESIEMTQLKLERAEKLINGLGGERARWTQITLQLEDMYQNIVGDVLLSASVVAYLGPFTPEFRQEILKEWFTLCKQKQIPVSNIFCLSNTLGDPVRILEWQLHGLPRDM
;
A
#
# COMPACT_ATOMS: atom_id res chain seq x y z
N MET A 1 -68.79 -52.80 12.07
CA MET A 1 -67.71 -52.65 11.05
C MET A 1 -67.48 -51.19 10.63
N VAL A 2 -68.52 -50.37 10.40
CA VAL A 2 -68.40 -48.98 9.90
C VAL A 2 -67.63 -48.01 10.82
N LYS A 3 -67.86 -48.05 12.15
CA LYS A 3 -67.16 -47.16 13.12
C LYS A 3 -65.63 -47.32 13.11
N LEU A 4 -65.14 -48.52 12.84
CA LEU A 4 -63.71 -48.83 12.80
C LEU A 4 -63.06 -48.29 11.52
N SER A 5 -63.78 -48.29 10.38
CA SER A 5 -63.24 -47.76 9.13
C SER A 5 -63.11 -46.23 9.17
N ILE A 6 -64.09 -45.53 9.76
CA ILE A 6 -64.07 -44.07 9.92
C ILE A 6 -62.86 -43.64 10.77
N LYS A 7 -62.65 -44.29 11.92
CA LYS A 7 -61.49 -44.00 12.79
C LYS A 7 -60.14 -44.30 12.11
N ARG A 8 -60.07 -45.34 11.27
CA ARG A 8 -58.87 -45.63 10.45
C ARG A 8 -58.63 -44.56 9.38
N LEU A 9 -59.69 -43.98 8.83
CA LEU A 9 -59.63 -42.92 7.81
C LEU A 9 -59.16 -41.59 8.42
N GLU A 10 -59.71 -41.21 9.57
CA GLU A 10 -59.24 -40.06 10.37
C GLU A 10 -57.75 -40.21 10.75
N LEU A 11 -57.35 -41.42 11.20
CA LEU A 11 -55.96 -41.71 11.53
C LEU A 11 -55.04 -41.59 10.31
N SER A 12 -55.52 -42.04 9.15
CA SER A 12 -54.79 -41.92 7.87
C SER A 12 -54.59 -40.45 7.51
N GLU A 13 -55.63 -39.62 7.53
CA GLU A 13 -55.53 -38.19 7.20
C GLU A 13 -54.57 -37.45 8.14
N VAL A 14 -54.64 -37.71 9.44
CA VAL A 14 -53.73 -37.11 10.41
C VAL A 14 -52.29 -37.55 10.15
N ARG A 15 -52.05 -38.83 9.86
CA ARG A 15 -50.72 -39.32 9.47
C ARG A 15 -50.20 -38.64 8.21
N THR A 16 -51.02 -38.50 7.18
CA THR A 16 -50.62 -37.83 5.93
C THR A 16 -50.27 -36.37 6.15
N LYS A 17 -51.07 -35.63 6.95
CA LYS A 17 -50.76 -34.25 7.34
C LYS A 17 -49.47 -34.14 8.15
N LEU A 18 -49.25 -35.08 9.07
CA LEU A 18 -48.06 -35.10 9.91
C LEU A 18 -46.79 -35.37 9.08
N GLU A 19 -46.85 -36.33 8.14
CA GLU A 19 -45.77 -36.58 7.18
C GLU A 19 -45.46 -35.36 6.30
N LEU A 20 -46.50 -34.64 5.84
CA LEU A 20 -46.32 -33.42 5.05
C LEU A 20 -45.59 -32.33 5.85
N LEU A 21 -46.05 -32.07 7.08
CA LEU A 21 -45.43 -31.08 7.98
C LEU A 21 -43.99 -31.47 8.32
N GLN A 22 -43.72 -32.76 8.49
CA GLN A 22 -42.38 -33.26 8.78
C GLN A 22 -41.44 -33.03 7.59
N ARG A 23 -41.88 -33.30 6.35
CA ARG A 23 -41.12 -32.99 5.14
C ARG A 23 -40.85 -31.50 4.99
N GLN A 24 -41.85 -30.65 5.22
CA GLN A 24 -41.69 -29.19 5.17
C GLN A 24 -40.72 -28.69 6.22
N LEU A 25 -40.78 -29.23 7.44
CA LEU A 25 -39.84 -28.90 8.51
C LEU A 25 -38.41 -29.28 8.12
N THR A 26 -38.19 -30.49 7.59
CA THR A 26 -36.86 -30.92 7.14
C THR A 26 -36.35 -30.02 6.01
N GLN A 27 -37.20 -29.67 5.04
CA GLN A 27 -36.84 -28.76 3.95
C GLN A 27 -36.44 -27.38 4.50
N LYS A 28 -37.22 -26.82 5.42
CA LYS A 28 -36.92 -25.50 6.01
C LYS A 28 -35.67 -25.51 6.88
N LEU A 29 -35.40 -26.61 7.59
CA LEU A 29 -34.16 -26.76 8.35
C LEU A 29 -32.93 -26.86 7.44
N THR A 30 -33.02 -27.61 6.33
CA THR A 30 -31.91 -27.66 5.36
C THR A 30 -31.66 -26.31 4.70
N GLU A 31 -32.70 -25.59 4.30
CA GLU A 31 -32.59 -24.23 3.75
C GLU A 31 -31.97 -23.26 4.77
N LYS A 32 -32.39 -23.34 6.04
CA LYS A 32 -31.81 -22.56 7.13
C LYS A 32 -30.31 -22.82 7.28
N ASN A 33 -29.90 -24.09 7.35
CA ASN A 33 -28.49 -24.45 7.54
C ASN A 33 -27.61 -23.95 6.39
N LEU A 34 -28.09 -24.06 5.14
CA LEU A 34 -27.36 -23.54 3.97
C LEU A 34 -27.19 -22.02 4.03
N LEU A 35 -28.22 -21.30 4.49
CA LEU A 35 -28.13 -19.86 4.67
C LEU A 35 -27.15 -19.49 5.79
N GLU A 36 -27.17 -20.22 6.91
CA GLU A 36 -26.22 -20.02 8.02
C GLU A 36 -24.77 -20.24 7.56
N GLU A 37 -24.48 -21.32 6.83
CA GLU A 37 -23.16 -21.57 6.23
C GLU A 37 -22.75 -20.45 5.26
N SER A 38 -23.67 -19.98 4.41
CA SER A 38 -23.40 -18.89 3.48
C SER A 38 -23.10 -17.57 4.19
N ILE A 39 -23.80 -17.28 5.30
CA ILE A 39 -23.55 -16.09 6.11
C ILE A 39 -22.16 -16.17 6.75
N GLU A 40 -21.82 -17.30 7.37
CA GLU A 40 -20.51 -17.51 8.00
C GLU A 40 -19.37 -17.36 6.99
N MET A 41 -19.51 -17.99 5.81
CA MET A 41 -18.53 -17.87 4.73
C MET A 41 -18.39 -16.43 4.23
N THR A 42 -19.47 -15.66 4.19
CA THR A 42 -19.44 -14.25 3.75
C THR A 42 -18.79 -13.36 4.80
N GLN A 43 -19.08 -13.58 6.09
CA GLN A 43 -18.43 -12.87 7.19
C GLN A 43 -16.91 -13.11 7.19
N LEU A 44 -16.47 -14.35 6.99
CA LEU A 44 -15.05 -14.68 6.91
C LEU A 44 -14.36 -14.00 5.72
N LYS A 45 -15.05 -13.92 4.56
CA LYS A 45 -14.53 -13.19 3.39
C LYS A 45 -14.40 -11.69 3.67
N LEU A 46 -15.39 -11.09 4.33
CA LEU A 46 -15.35 -9.68 4.72
C LEU A 46 -14.18 -9.38 5.68
N GLU A 47 -14.01 -10.19 6.72
CA GLU A 47 -12.91 -10.03 7.68
C GLU A 47 -11.54 -10.10 7.00
N ARG A 48 -11.36 -11.06 6.07
CA ARG A 48 -10.12 -11.18 5.30
C ARG A 48 -9.88 -9.98 4.38
N ALA A 49 -10.92 -9.50 3.71
CA ALA A 49 -10.84 -8.33 2.85
C ALA A 49 -10.48 -7.07 3.64
N GLU A 50 -11.08 -6.88 4.82
CA GLU A 50 -10.79 -5.77 5.71
C GLU A 50 -9.33 -5.81 6.19
N LYS A 51 -8.83 -6.97 6.62
CA LYS A 51 -7.42 -7.15 7.00
C LYS A 51 -6.47 -6.79 5.85
N LEU A 52 -6.78 -7.19 4.62
CA LEU A 52 -5.99 -6.84 3.44
C LEU A 52 -6.02 -5.33 3.18
N ILE A 53 -7.21 -4.72 3.17
CA ILE A 53 -7.37 -3.28 2.93
C ILE A 53 -6.61 -2.47 3.98
N ASN A 54 -6.73 -2.84 5.26
CA ASN A 54 -6.04 -2.17 6.35
C ASN A 54 -4.53 -2.37 6.28
N GLY A 55 -4.06 -3.57 5.91
CA GLY A 55 -2.63 -3.84 5.69
C GLY A 55 -2.04 -3.07 4.50
N LEU A 56 -2.80 -2.96 3.41
CA LEU A 56 -2.40 -2.31 2.16
C LEU A 56 -2.57 -0.78 2.19
N GLY A 57 -3.38 -0.25 3.10
CA GLY A 57 -3.65 1.19 3.21
C GLY A 57 -2.39 2.01 3.48
N GLY A 58 -1.54 1.52 4.38
CA GLY A 58 -0.24 2.15 4.66
C GLY A 58 0.71 2.09 3.47
N GLU A 59 0.74 0.97 2.75
CA GLU A 59 1.55 0.82 1.54
C GLU A 59 1.10 1.75 0.41
N ARG A 60 -0.22 1.90 0.21
CA ARG A 60 -0.76 2.85 -0.76
C ARG A 60 -0.33 4.28 -0.46
N ALA A 61 -0.44 4.72 0.81
CA ALA A 61 -0.02 6.06 1.20
C ALA A 61 1.49 6.26 0.96
N ARG A 62 2.31 5.28 1.35
CA ARG A 62 3.75 5.30 1.14
C ARG A 62 4.12 5.38 -0.34
N TRP A 63 3.53 4.54 -1.19
CA TRP A 63 3.80 4.56 -2.64
C TRP A 63 3.34 5.84 -3.30
N THR A 64 2.21 6.40 -2.86
CA THR A 64 1.73 7.70 -3.35
C THR A 64 2.76 8.79 -3.03
N GLN A 65 3.28 8.83 -1.79
CA GLN A 65 4.32 9.78 -1.40
C GLN A 65 5.61 9.58 -2.19
N ILE A 66 6.09 8.34 -2.36
CA ILE A 66 7.29 8.02 -3.14
C ILE A 66 7.13 8.46 -4.60
N THR A 67 5.94 8.26 -5.18
CA THR A 67 5.66 8.66 -6.57
C THR A 67 5.78 10.18 -6.73
N LEU A 68 5.21 10.95 -5.80
CA LEU A 68 5.34 12.42 -5.80
C LEU A 68 6.79 12.88 -5.66
N GLN A 69 7.56 12.23 -4.78
CA GLN A 69 8.98 12.54 -4.60
C GLN A 69 9.80 12.21 -5.85
N LEU A 70 9.53 11.06 -6.50
CA LEU A 70 10.21 10.67 -7.73
C LEU A 70 9.87 11.59 -8.90
N GLU A 71 8.62 12.08 -8.98
CA GLU A 71 8.22 13.04 -10.00
C GLU A 71 8.97 14.36 -9.84
N ASP A 72 9.07 14.90 -8.62
CA ASP A 72 9.85 16.10 -8.33
C ASP A 72 11.34 15.91 -8.64
N MET A 73 11.91 14.77 -8.25
CA MET A 73 13.30 14.43 -8.60
C MET A 73 13.50 14.34 -10.11
N TYR A 74 12.58 13.70 -10.83
CA TYR A 74 12.68 13.51 -12.27
C TYR A 74 12.68 14.84 -13.02
N GLN A 75 11.88 15.82 -12.57
CA GLN A 75 11.86 17.15 -13.17
C GLN A 75 13.17 17.91 -12.96
N ASN A 76 13.82 17.73 -11.81
CA ASN A 76 15.00 18.50 -11.39
C ASN A 76 16.35 17.83 -11.66
N ILE A 77 16.36 16.53 -12.02
CA ILE A 77 17.56 15.70 -12.13
C ILE A 77 18.63 16.28 -13.07
N VAL A 78 18.23 16.96 -14.14
CA VAL A 78 19.17 17.53 -15.11
C VAL A 78 20.06 18.59 -14.48
N GLY A 79 19.48 19.53 -13.73
CA GLY A 79 20.25 20.56 -13.02
C GLY A 79 21.05 20.00 -11.85
N ASP A 80 20.49 19.05 -11.10
CA ASP A 80 21.17 18.43 -9.97
C ASP A 80 22.41 17.64 -10.40
N VAL A 81 22.32 16.89 -11.51
CA VAL A 81 23.47 16.16 -12.10
C VAL A 81 24.49 17.13 -12.67
N LEU A 82 24.05 18.21 -13.34
CA LEU A 82 24.96 19.22 -13.89
C LEU A 82 25.79 19.89 -12.78
N LEU A 83 25.15 20.34 -11.70
CA LEU A 83 25.83 20.93 -10.56
C LEU A 83 26.77 19.92 -9.90
N SER A 84 26.30 18.68 -9.70
CA SER A 84 27.12 17.61 -9.11
C SER A 84 28.38 17.32 -9.92
N ALA A 85 28.26 17.19 -11.24
CA ALA A 85 29.40 16.97 -12.13
C ALA A 85 30.38 18.15 -12.07
N SER A 86 29.87 19.39 -12.01
CA SER A 86 30.68 20.60 -11.93
C SER A 86 31.47 20.68 -10.61
N VAL A 87 30.85 20.28 -9.49
CA VAL A 87 31.54 20.18 -8.19
C VAL A 87 32.71 19.20 -8.26
N VAL A 88 32.46 17.99 -8.78
CA VAL A 88 33.49 16.93 -8.89
C VAL A 88 34.63 17.35 -9.83
N ALA A 89 34.31 17.99 -10.95
CA ALA A 89 35.29 18.37 -11.96
C ALA A 89 36.16 19.57 -11.55
N TYR A 90 35.59 20.58 -10.90
CA TYR A 90 36.25 21.88 -10.71
C TYR A 90 36.49 22.26 -9.26
N LEU A 91 35.67 21.80 -8.31
CA LEU A 91 35.67 22.35 -6.96
C LEU A 91 36.55 21.59 -5.95
N GLY A 92 37.12 20.45 -6.34
CA GLY A 92 37.99 19.61 -5.50
C GLY A 92 39.10 20.34 -4.73
N PRO A 93 39.91 21.24 -5.33
CA PRO A 93 41.04 21.85 -4.64
C PRO A 93 40.68 23.04 -3.73
N PHE A 94 39.43 23.51 -3.74
CA PHE A 94 39.02 24.71 -3.02
C PHE A 94 38.51 24.41 -1.61
N THR A 95 38.47 25.44 -0.74
CA THR A 95 37.94 25.33 0.63
C THR A 95 36.41 25.24 0.63
N PRO A 96 35.79 24.64 1.67
CA PRO A 96 34.34 24.50 1.75
C PRO A 96 33.57 25.81 1.54
N GLU A 97 34.05 26.93 2.09
CA GLU A 97 33.42 28.24 1.99
C GLU A 97 33.39 28.71 0.53
N PHE A 98 34.52 28.61 -0.16
CA PHE A 98 34.61 29.00 -1.57
C PHE A 98 33.76 28.09 -2.47
N ARG A 99 33.70 26.78 -2.18
CA ARG A 99 32.82 25.86 -2.91
C ARG A 99 31.35 26.27 -2.75
N GLN A 100 30.93 26.67 -1.55
CA GLN A 100 29.55 27.11 -1.30
C GLN A 100 29.21 28.41 -2.03
N GLU A 101 30.14 29.36 -2.13
CA GLU A 101 29.95 30.60 -2.89
C GLU A 101 29.73 30.32 -4.39
N ILE A 102 30.62 29.53 -5.00
CA ILE A 102 30.52 29.15 -6.42
C ILE A 102 29.26 28.33 -6.70
N LEU A 103 28.90 27.41 -5.80
CA LEU A 103 27.66 26.63 -5.92
C LEU A 103 26.41 27.52 -5.92
N LYS A 104 26.36 28.56 -5.09
CA LYS A 104 25.24 29.51 -5.08
C LYS A 104 25.15 30.31 -6.38
N GLU A 105 26.29 30.71 -6.94
CA GLU A 105 26.35 31.40 -8.23
C GLU A 105 25.85 30.48 -9.35
N TRP A 106 26.35 29.25 -9.44
CA TRP A 106 25.94 28.28 -10.45
C TRP A 106 24.48 27.87 -10.32
N PHE A 107 23.97 27.73 -9.10
CA PHE A 107 22.55 27.50 -8.85
C PHE A 107 21.70 28.66 -9.40
N THR A 108 22.11 29.89 -9.13
CA THR A 108 21.44 31.10 -9.64
C THR A 108 21.46 31.14 -11.17
N LEU A 109 22.60 30.77 -11.77
CA LEU A 109 22.74 30.69 -13.22
C LEU A 109 21.82 29.62 -13.83
N CYS A 110 21.68 28.45 -13.20
CA CYS A 110 20.74 27.42 -13.64
C CYS A 110 19.31 27.96 -13.69
N LYS A 111 18.86 28.67 -12.65
CA LYS A 111 17.54 29.32 -12.63
C LYS A 111 17.38 30.37 -13.72
N GLN A 112 18.39 31.22 -13.94
CA GLN A 112 18.37 32.22 -15.02
C GLN A 112 18.29 31.59 -16.42
N LYS A 113 18.95 30.44 -16.60
CA LYS A 113 18.94 29.67 -17.86
C LYS A 113 17.74 28.74 -17.98
N GLN A 114 16.79 28.79 -17.04
CA GLN A 114 15.60 27.94 -17.01
C GLN A 114 15.94 26.44 -16.98
N ILE A 115 17.07 26.08 -16.37
CA ILE A 115 17.44 24.69 -16.10
C ILE A 115 16.75 24.29 -14.78
N PRO A 116 15.87 23.28 -14.79
CA PRO A 116 15.23 22.81 -13.56
C PRO A 116 16.27 22.20 -12.64
N VAL A 117 16.18 22.56 -11.36
CA VAL A 117 17.14 22.20 -10.31
C VAL A 117 16.40 22.22 -8.98
N SER A 118 16.70 21.24 -8.12
CA SER A 118 16.05 21.09 -6.84
C SER A 118 16.24 22.33 -5.98
N ASN A 119 15.23 22.74 -5.22
CA ASN A 119 15.30 23.96 -4.39
C ASN A 119 16.45 23.93 -3.38
N ILE A 120 16.81 22.73 -2.92
CA ILE A 120 17.95 22.47 -2.06
C ILE A 120 18.84 21.46 -2.79
N PHE A 121 19.93 21.96 -3.38
CA PHE A 121 20.94 21.09 -3.99
C PHE A 121 21.75 20.38 -2.90
N CYS A 122 21.97 19.07 -3.08
CA CYS A 122 22.81 18.28 -2.20
C CYS A 122 23.58 17.23 -3.02
N LEU A 123 24.92 17.31 -2.97
CA LEU A 123 25.80 16.41 -3.71
C LEU A 123 25.63 14.95 -3.26
N SER A 124 25.55 14.72 -1.94
CA SER A 124 25.38 13.37 -1.38
C SER A 124 23.99 12.79 -1.67
N ASN A 125 22.95 13.62 -1.81
CA ASN A 125 21.63 13.11 -2.24
C ASN A 125 21.61 12.75 -3.73
N THR A 126 22.42 13.43 -4.55
CA THR A 126 22.42 13.24 -6.01
C THR A 126 23.34 12.08 -6.43
N LEU A 127 24.53 11.99 -5.85
CA LEU A 127 25.56 11.00 -6.22
C LEU A 127 25.84 9.96 -5.13
N GLY A 128 25.38 10.20 -3.91
CA GLY A 128 25.68 9.36 -2.76
C GLY A 128 24.68 8.23 -2.58
N ASP A 129 25.20 7.07 -2.21
CA ASP A 129 24.38 5.97 -1.68
C ASP A 129 24.40 6.04 -0.14
N PRO A 130 23.24 6.15 0.52
CA PRO A 130 23.19 6.35 1.97
C PRO A 130 23.76 5.15 2.76
N VAL A 131 23.67 3.93 2.23
CA VAL A 131 24.20 2.72 2.87
C VAL A 131 25.72 2.73 2.80
N ARG A 132 26.30 3.08 1.65
CA ARG A 132 27.76 3.22 1.49
C ARG A 132 28.32 4.37 2.31
N ILE A 133 27.62 5.51 2.37
CA ILE A 133 28.03 6.65 3.20
C ILE A 133 28.10 6.23 4.67
N LEU A 134 27.09 5.50 5.15
CA LEU A 134 27.08 4.98 6.52
C LEU A 134 28.24 4.01 6.76
N GLU A 135 28.52 3.12 5.82
CA GLU A 135 29.65 2.19 5.88
C GLU A 135 30.99 2.96 6.00
N TRP A 136 31.20 4.00 5.20
CA TRP A 136 32.41 4.82 5.30
C TRP A 136 32.51 5.55 6.65
N GLN A 137 31.39 6.03 7.19
CA GLN A 137 31.36 6.64 8.52
C GLN A 137 31.71 5.64 9.63
N LEU A 138 31.24 4.39 9.52
CA LEU A 138 31.64 3.31 10.43
C LEU A 138 33.13 2.99 10.32
N HIS A 139 33.72 3.18 9.14
CA HIS A 139 35.16 3.09 8.90
C HIS A 139 35.95 4.37 9.23
N GLY A 140 35.33 5.34 9.90
CA GLY A 140 36.01 6.51 10.45
C GLY A 140 36.00 7.76 9.56
N LEU A 141 35.25 7.76 8.46
CA LEU A 141 35.01 9.00 7.72
C LEU A 141 34.16 9.96 8.58
N PRO A 142 34.55 11.24 8.71
CA PRO A 142 33.74 12.21 9.46
C PRO A 142 32.35 12.36 8.85
N ARG A 143 31.37 12.67 9.71
CA ARG A 143 29.97 12.88 9.30
C ARG A 143 29.74 14.24 8.64
N ASP A 144 30.69 15.16 8.80
CA ASP A 144 30.60 16.52 8.31
C ASP A 144 31.39 16.67 7.01
N MET A 145 30.76 17.27 6.01
CA MET A 145 31.41 17.99 4.91
C MET A 145 30.87 19.42 4.89
#